data_AF-A0A3R9Y3Q1-F1
#
_entry.id   AF-A0A3R9Y3Q1-F1
#
_cell.length_a   1.000
_cell.length_b   1.000
_cell.length_c   1.000
_cell.angle_alpha   90.00
_cell.angle_beta   90.00
_cell.angle_gamma   90.00
#
_symmetry.space_group_name_H-M   'P 1'
#
loop_
_entity.id
_entity.type
_entity.pdbx_description
1 polymer ?
#
loop_
_entity_poly.entity_id
_entity_poly.type
_entity_poly.pdbx_seq_one_letter_code
_entity_poly.pdbx_strand_id
1 'polypeptide(L)'
;MALRRQRRGMAMARVLPTKKIERAGVNEFRALMESAGHIVQEIDGGNDYGEDCYLSFTQKGERTGDIVAVQVKSGTAYRRSVGYGISCRGHVQDWTRSRIPVIGVVYDPDLRKLFWVNLTEFLLQEVEQGRSPKSVPVAETAMLDIDTVEAVVLRIRSFISKNDRVRPIELGILQSVTRKMSRLRNRQFNDMDRTPVGGVPYEMASDSVDFRERHPGFHPALVKWLSVGVIVGLLAMMAPGLFKAVERDGHASWLWSGWAWLVCYYGTLAYLLMVSGKDPQKRRARFLRWGAFSLIWSGWYVGLAHQTSAWSVNPIFEWIFVHQMPVVAKFLLLYLTGFYLRQEIDRRRRLRLAYPEGVPEGG
;
A
#
# COMPACT_ATOMS: atom_id res chain seq x y z
N MET A 1 25.39 -19.12 -49.50
CA MET A 1 24.04 -19.23 -48.89
C MET A 1 24.23 -19.52 -47.41
N ALA A 2 24.23 -18.50 -46.55
CA ALA A 2 24.59 -18.63 -45.14
C ALA A 2 23.34 -18.57 -44.25
N LEU A 3 23.13 -19.64 -43.46
CA LEU A 3 22.08 -19.77 -42.46
C LEU A 3 22.24 -18.73 -41.33
N ARG A 4 21.33 -17.75 -41.28
CA ARG A 4 21.26 -16.79 -40.18
C ARG A 4 20.39 -17.37 -39.06
N ARG A 5 21.05 -18.03 -38.10
CA ARG A 5 20.47 -18.57 -36.87
C ARG A 5 19.98 -17.43 -35.98
N GLN A 6 18.66 -17.22 -35.93
CA GLN A 6 18.02 -16.19 -35.12
C GLN A 6 18.04 -16.61 -33.64
N ARG A 7 18.98 -16.07 -32.85
CA ARG A 7 18.97 -16.18 -31.39
C ARG A 7 17.82 -15.31 -30.85
N ARG A 8 16.65 -15.90 -30.63
CA ARG A 8 15.61 -15.32 -29.75
C ARG A 8 16.18 -15.29 -28.33
N GLY A 9 16.55 -14.10 -27.85
CA GLY A 9 16.85 -13.90 -26.44
C GLY A 9 15.61 -14.18 -25.61
N MET A 10 15.71 -15.10 -24.66
CA MET A 10 14.67 -15.36 -23.66
C MET A 10 14.45 -14.09 -22.83
N ALA A 11 13.34 -13.39 -23.07
CA ALA A 11 12.87 -12.37 -22.14
C ALA A 11 12.48 -13.05 -20.82
N MET A 12 13.27 -12.80 -19.78
CA MET A 12 12.99 -13.32 -18.44
C MET A 12 11.75 -12.65 -17.85
N ALA A 13 10.79 -13.45 -17.37
CA ALA A 13 9.59 -12.94 -16.74
C ALA A 13 9.94 -12.10 -15.49
N ARG A 14 9.42 -10.87 -15.43
CA ARG A 14 9.59 -10.00 -14.26
C ARG A 14 8.57 -10.37 -13.18
N VAL A 15 9.05 -10.73 -11.99
CA VAL A 15 8.19 -10.97 -10.83
C VAL A 15 7.73 -9.63 -10.26
N LEU A 16 6.42 -9.43 -10.16
CA LEU A 16 5.84 -8.26 -9.52
C LEU A 16 6.19 -8.25 -8.01
N PRO A 17 6.67 -7.12 -7.44
CA PRO A 17 6.99 -7.04 -6.01
C PRO A 17 5.80 -7.37 -5.09
N THR A 18 4.57 -7.09 -5.53
CA THR A 18 3.33 -7.45 -4.83
C THR A 18 3.15 -8.96 -4.74
N LYS A 19 3.45 -9.67 -5.84
CA LYS A 19 3.38 -11.13 -5.92
C LYS A 19 4.34 -11.81 -4.94
N LYS A 20 5.51 -11.20 -4.67
CA LYS A 20 6.46 -11.70 -3.66
C LYS A 20 5.89 -11.60 -2.24
N ILE A 21 5.21 -10.51 -1.92
CA ILE A 21 4.60 -10.28 -0.59
C ILE A 21 3.39 -11.21 -0.41
N GLU A 22 2.50 -11.28 -1.40
CA GLU A 22 1.36 -12.21 -1.41
C GLU A 22 1.83 -13.66 -1.21
N ARG A 23 2.88 -14.07 -1.93
CA ARG A 23 3.46 -15.41 -1.76
C ARG A 23 4.09 -15.65 -0.40
N ALA A 24 4.74 -14.65 0.19
CA ALA A 24 5.29 -14.79 1.53
C ALA A 24 4.19 -15.15 2.52
N GLY A 25 3.02 -14.48 2.46
CA GLY A 25 1.90 -14.82 3.34
C GLY A 25 1.37 -16.24 3.17
N VAL A 26 1.20 -16.70 1.92
CA VAL A 26 0.74 -18.07 1.63
C VAL A 26 1.76 -19.11 2.12
N ASN A 27 3.05 -18.84 1.93
CA ASN A 27 4.12 -19.74 2.36
C ASN A 27 4.21 -19.85 3.88
N GLU A 28 4.11 -18.73 4.61
CA GLU A 28 4.12 -18.73 6.08
C GLU A 28 2.89 -19.48 6.63
N PHE A 29 1.71 -19.22 6.06
CA PHE A 29 0.50 -19.96 6.44
C PHE A 29 0.66 -21.46 6.20
N ARG A 30 1.16 -21.86 5.02
CA ARG A 30 1.44 -23.26 4.71
C ARG A 30 2.39 -23.88 5.72
N ALA A 31 3.55 -23.26 5.93
CA ALA A 31 4.58 -23.77 6.82
C ALA A 31 4.04 -23.99 8.24
N LEU A 32 3.27 -23.03 8.78
CA LEU A 32 2.65 -23.15 10.08
C LEU A 32 1.68 -24.34 10.14
N MET A 33 0.71 -24.41 9.21
CA MET A 33 -0.32 -25.45 9.24
C MET A 33 0.25 -26.85 9.00
N GLU A 34 1.23 -26.98 8.10
CA GLU A 34 1.93 -28.25 7.86
C GLU A 34 2.79 -28.67 9.06
N SER A 35 3.44 -27.72 9.74
CA SER A 35 4.18 -28.01 10.98
C SER A 35 3.27 -28.48 12.11
N ALA A 36 2.01 -28.02 12.13
CA ALA A 36 0.96 -28.49 13.04
C ALA A 36 0.32 -29.83 12.58
N GLY A 37 0.81 -30.43 11.50
CA GLY A 37 0.38 -31.73 10.99
C GLY A 37 -0.83 -31.70 10.05
N HIS A 38 -1.31 -30.52 9.65
CA HIS A 38 -2.44 -30.36 8.73
C HIS A 38 -2.01 -30.32 7.26
N ILE A 39 -2.96 -30.52 6.34
CA ILE A 39 -2.67 -30.60 4.90
C ILE A 39 -3.15 -29.33 4.22
N VAL A 40 -2.24 -28.61 3.56
CA VAL A 40 -2.55 -27.40 2.79
C VAL A 40 -2.40 -27.67 1.29
N GLN A 41 -3.47 -27.47 0.53
CA GLN A 41 -3.46 -27.57 -0.92
C GLN A 41 -3.62 -26.19 -1.54
N GLU A 42 -2.59 -25.70 -2.21
CA GLU A 42 -2.64 -24.41 -2.89
C GLU A 42 -3.52 -24.44 -4.14
N ILE A 43 -4.25 -23.36 -4.41
CA ILE A 43 -5.03 -23.19 -5.64
C ILE A 43 -4.13 -22.48 -6.65
N ASP A 44 -4.09 -23.00 -7.88
CA ASP A 44 -3.30 -22.38 -8.94
C ASP A 44 -3.89 -21.00 -9.29
N GLY A 45 -3.05 -19.97 -9.29
CA GLY A 45 -3.44 -18.56 -9.44
C GLY A 45 -4.06 -18.21 -10.80
N GLY A 46 -4.05 -19.15 -11.76
CA GLY A 46 -4.81 -19.05 -13.02
C GLY A 46 -6.32 -19.24 -12.85
N ASN A 47 -6.78 -19.77 -11.71
CA ASN A 47 -8.17 -20.15 -11.43
C ASN A 47 -8.71 -19.54 -10.11
N ASP A 48 -8.14 -18.42 -9.67
CA ASP A 48 -8.48 -17.77 -8.40
C ASP A 48 -9.79 -16.96 -8.50
N TYR A 49 -10.82 -17.42 -7.76
CA TYR A 49 -12.10 -16.72 -7.57
C TYR A 49 -12.21 -16.02 -6.20
N GLY A 50 -11.10 -15.92 -5.47
CA GLY A 50 -11.00 -15.33 -4.13
C GLY A 50 -10.49 -16.28 -3.05
N GLU A 51 -9.97 -17.46 -3.39
CA GLU A 51 -9.43 -18.44 -2.45
C GLU A 51 -7.99 -18.82 -2.85
N ASP A 52 -7.05 -18.76 -1.89
CA ASP A 52 -5.63 -19.04 -2.17
C ASP A 52 -5.25 -20.50 -1.92
N CYS A 53 -5.90 -21.15 -0.96
CA CYS A 53 -5.66 -22.57 -0.65
C CYS A 53 -6.84 -23.23 0.05
N TYR A 54 -6.86 -24.56 0.00
CA TYR A 54 -7.69 -25.41 0.85
C TYR A 54 -6.87 -25.97 2.00
N LEU A 55 -7.45 -25.96 3.19
CA LEU A 55 -6.89 -26.57 4.38
C LEU A 55 -7.75 -27.79 4.76
N SER A 56 -7.14 -28.95 4.82
CA SER A 56 -7.75 -30.18 5.34
C SER A 56 -7.21 -30.49 6.72
N PHE A 57 -8.10 -30.64 7.68
CA PHE A 57 -7.72 -30.96 9.05
C PHE A 57 -7.37 -32.43 9.21
N THR A 58 -6.46 -32.67 10.13
CA THR A 58 -5.94 -33.98 10.50
C THR A 58 -6.00 -34.12 12.01
N GLN A 59 -6.17 -35.35 12.48
CA GLN A 59 -6.16 -35.70 13.90
C GLN A 59 -5.54 -37.08 14.03
N LYS A 60 -4.53 -37.23 14.90
CA LYS A 60 -3.80 -38.50 15.12
C LYS A 60 -3.25 -39.12 13.83
N GLY A 61 -2.80 -38.29 12.88
CA GLY A 61 -2.26 -38.74 11.60
C GLY A 61 -3.30 -39.11 10.54
N GLU A 62 -4.59 -39.03 10.85
CA GLU A 62 -5.68 -39.29 9.91
C GLU A 62 -6.42 -38.01 9.53
N ARG A 63 -6.93 -37.92 8.31
CA ARG A 63 -7.73 -36.78 7.86
C ARG A 63 -9.11 -36.81 8.51
N THR A 64 -9.57 -35.70 9.09
CA THR A 64 -10.86 -35.66 9.80
C THR A 64 -12.08 -35.57 8.87
N GLY A 65 -11.85 -35.27 7.59
CA GLY A 65 -12.90 -34.97 6.60
C GLY A 65 -13.31 -33.50 6.57
N ASP A 66 -12.95 -32.72 7.59
CA ASP A 66 -13.23 -31.28 7.66
C ASP A 66 -12.28 -30.51 6.73
N ILE A 67 -12.84 -29.62 5.89
CA ILE A 67 -12.09 -28.80 4.94
C ILE A 67 -12.57 -27.35 5.05
N VAL A 68 -11.63 -26.40 4.95
CA VAL A 68 -11.94 -24.98 4.75
C VAL A 68 -11.18 -24.41 3.56
N ALA A 69 -11.78 -23.41 2.92
CA ALA A 69 -11.10 -22.53 2.00
C ALA A 69 -10.42 -21.39 2.78
N VAL A 70 -9.28 -20.94 2.30
CA VAL A 70 -8.46 -19.93 2.96
C VAL A 70 -8.15 -18.81 1.98
N GLN A 71 -8.51 -17.58 2.37
CA GLN A 71 -8.07 -16.36 1.70
C GLN A 71 -6.94 -15.74 2.53
N VAL A 72 -5.74 -15.72 1.97
CA VAL A 72 -4.54 -15.12 2.55
C VAL A 72 -4.30 -13.74 1.93
N LYS A 73 -4.27 -12.71 2.77
CA LYS A 73 -3.92 -11.34 2.39
C LYS A 73 -2.60 -10.96 3.04
N SER A 74 -1.63 -10.47 2.28
CA SER A 74 -0.33 -10.09 2.82
C SER A 74 0.06 -8.65 2.53
N GLY A 75 0.60 -7.98 3.54
CA GLY A 75 1.21 -6.66 3.41
C GLY A 75 0.57 -5.58 4.25
N THR A 76 1.26 -4.44 4.34
CA THR A 76 0.87 -3.32 5.20
C THR A 76 -0.44 -2.63 4.78
N ALA A 77 -0.92 -2.87 3.56
CA ALA A 77 -2.19 -2.33 3.05
C ALA A 77 -3.43 -2.87 3.78
N TYR A 78 -3.31 -4.02 4.46
CA TYR A 78 -4.40 -4.61 5.23
C TYR A 78 -4.50 -4.08 6.66
N ARG A 79 -3.52 -3.28 7.12
CA ARG A 79 -3.55 -2.64 8.45
C ARG A 79 -4.63 -1.59 8.57
N ARG A 80 -5.18 -1.45 9.77
CA ARG A 80 -6.17 -0.43 10.15
C ARG A 80 -5.68 0.31 11.40
N SER A 81 -6.44 1.30 11.86
CA SER A 81 -6.15 2.01 13.11
C SER A 81 -6.18 1.09 14.32
N VAL A 82 -6.99 0.03 14.25
CA VAL A 82 -7.06 -1.05 15.23
C VAL A 82 -7.12 -2.35 14.42
N GLY A 83 -6.05 -3.16 14.42
CA GLY A 83 -6.04 -4.45 13.73
C GLY A 83 -5.88 -4.39 12.22
N TYR A 84 -6.53 -5.34 11.56
CA TYR A 84 -6.47 -5.54 10.13
C TYR A 84 -7.88 -5.61 9.53
N GLY A 85 -7.97 -5.52 8.21
CA GLY A 85 -9.25 -5.62 7.52
C GLY A 85 -9.13 -6.32 6.17
N ILE A 86 -9.97 -7.33 5.96
CA ILE A 86 -10.11 -8.05 4.70
C ILE A 86 -11.33 -7.50 3.95
N SER A 87 -11.15 -7.05 2.71
CA SER A 87 -12.29 -6.58 1.89
C SER A 87 -13.16 -7.77 1.48
N CYS A 88 -14.48 -7.65 1.67
CA CYS A 88 -15.46 -8.66 1.24
C CYS A 88 -16.34 -8.17 0.07
N ARG A 89 -16.05 -6.99 -0.50
CA ARG A 89 -16.81 -6.42 -1.62
C ARG A 89 -16.81 -7.38 -2.81
N GLY A 90 -18.00 -7.85 -3.21
CA GLY A 90 -18.17 -8.79 -4.32
C GLY A 90 -18.17 -10.27 -3.91
N HIS A 91 -17.64 -10.61 -2.73
CA HIS A 91 -17.52 -12.01 -2.27
C HIS A 91 -18.50 -12.40 -1.17
N VAL A 92 -19.32 -11.46 -0.66
CA VAL A 92 -20.26 -11.74 0.43
C VAL A 92 -21.18 -12.91 0.10
N GLN A 93 -21.75 -12.95 -1.10
CA GLN A 93 -22.64 -14.05 -1.50
C GLN A 93 -21.88 -15.36 -1.67
N ASP A 94 -20.68 -15.31 -2.24
CA ASP A 94 -19.87 -16.50 -2.51
C ASP A 94 -19.44 -17.16 -1.19
N TRP A 95 -18.91 -16.38 -0.25
CA TRP A 95 -18.42 -16.89 1.04
C TRP A 95 -19.53 -17.31 2.02
N THR A 96 -20.71 -16.69 1.95
CA THR A 96 -21.85 -17.08 2.81
C THR A 96 -22.60 -18.30 2.27
N ARG A 97 -22.68 -18.45 0.95
CA ARG A 97 -23.39 -19.57 0.30
C ARG A 97 -22.50 -20.78 0.01
N SER A 98 -21.17 -20.62 0.02
CA SER A 98 -20.23 -21.74 -0.14
C SER A 98 -20.47 -22.82 0.92
N ARG A 99 -20.52 -24.08 0.50
CA ARG A 99 -20.59 -25.24 1.40
C ARG A 99 -19.32 -25.42 2.22
N ILE A 100 -18.19 -25.03 1.64
CA ILE A 100 -16.90 -25.02 2.31
C ILE A 100 -16.76 -23.66 3.01
N PRO A 101 -16.59 -23.60 4.34
CA PRO A 101 -16.35 -22.34 5.03
C PRO A 101 -15.09 -21.67 4.52
N VAL A 102 -15.09 -20.35 4.50
CA VAL A 102 -13.93 -19.53 4.15
C VAL A 102 -13.38 -18.87 5.41
N ILE A 103 -12.08 -19.06 5.65
CA ILE A 103 -11.34 -18.33 6.67
C ILE A 103 -10.44 -17.29 6.01
N GLY A 104 -10.23 -16.17 6.71
CA GLY A 104 -9.38 -15.08 6.27
C GLY A 104 -8.13 -15.05 7.10
N VAL A 105 -6.98 -14.97 6.44
CA VAL A 105 -5.66 -14.88 7.08
C VAL A 105 -4.97 -13.62 6.60
N VAL A 106 -4.39 -12.85 7.52
CA VAL A 106 -3.57 -11.68 7.22
C VAL A 106 -2.13 -11.95 7.65
N TYR A 107 -1.19 -11.89 6.73
CA TYR A 107 0.24 -11.89 7.04
C TYR A 107 0.77 -10.46 7.15
N ASP A 108 1.24 -10.09 8.34
CA ASP A 108 1.93 -8.82 8.57
C ASP A 108 3.44 -9.01 8.39
N PRO A 109 4.07 -8.44 7.33
CA PRO A 109 5.49 -8.67 7.05
C PRO A 109 6.44 -7.94 8.00
N ASP A 110 6.01 -6.88 8.71
CA ASP A 110 6.90 -6.20 9.67
C ASP A 110 6.91 -6.95 11.01
N LEU A 111 5.78 -7.56 11.38
CA LEU A 111 5.67 -8.41 12.57
C LEU A 111 6.03 -9.88 12.29
N ARG A 112 6.16 -10.28 11.01
CA ARG A 112 6.32 -11.67 10.57
C ARG A 112 5.34 -12.63 11.28
N LYS A 113 4.09 -12.21 11.38
CA LYS A 113 3.03 -12.90 12.14
C LYS A 113 1.76 -13.02 11.32
N LEU A 114 1.02 -14.10 11.54
CA LEU A 114 -0.28 -14.35 10.91
C LEU A 114 -1.40 -13.98 11.89
N PHE A 115 -2.48 -13.42 11.34
CA PHE A 115 -3.71 -13.11 12.06
C PHE A 115 -4.87 -13.72 11.31
N TRP A 116 -5.92 -14.16 12.01
CA TRP A 116 -6.98 -14.92 11.38
C TRP A 116 -8.38 -14.47 11.80
N VAL A 117 -9.37 -14.78 10.94
CA VAL A 117 -10.80 -14.61 11.21
C VAL A 117 -11.60 -15.67 10.46
N ASN A 118 -12.73 -16.09 11.00
CA ASN A 118 -13.70 -16.90 10.26
C ASN A 118 -14.59 -15.95 9.42
N LEU A 119 -14.32 -15.85 8.11
CA LEU A 119 -15.02 -14.93 7.21
C LEU A 119 -16.47 -15.35 7.05
N THR A 120 -16.73 -16.64 6.85
CA THR A 120 -18.10 -17.16 6.70
C THR A 120 -18.93 -16.90 7.95
N GLU A 121 -18.40 -17.19 9.15
CA GLU A 121 -19.10 -16.94 10.43
C GLU A 121 -19.46 -15.45 10.58
N PHE A 122 -18.49 -14.55 10.41
CA PHE A 122 -18.71 -13.12 10.53
C PHE A 122 -19.77 -12.61 9.53
N LEU A 123 -19.68 -13.02 8.28
CA LEU A 123 -20.60 -12.57 7.24
C LEU A 123 -22.01 -13.12 7.44
N LEU A 124 -22.17 -14.36 7.90
CA LEU A 124 -23.48 -14.92 8.22
C LEU A 124 -24.16 -14.09 9.32
N GLN A 125 -23.44 -13.75 10.39
CA GLN A 125 -23.95 -12.92 11.49
C GLN A 125 -24.37 -11.52 11.01
N GLU A 126 -23.56 -10.88 10.17
CA GLU A 126 -23.88 -9.55 9.65
C GLU A 126 -25.08 -9.57 8.69
N VAL A 127 -25.17 -10.58 7.82
CA VAL A 127 -26.31 -10.74 6.89
C VAL A 127 -27.61 -11.06 7.63
N GLU A 128 -27.55 -11.89 8.68
CA GLU A 128 -28.70 -12.18 9.55
C GLU A 128 -29.23 -10.91 10.23
N GLN A 129 -28.34 -9.96 10.56
CA GLN A 129 -28.69 -8.64 11.07
C GLN A 129 -29.12 -7.64 9.98
N GLY A 130 -29.27 -8.08 8.73
CA GLY A 130 -29.65 -7.23 7.59
C GLY A 130 -28.56 -6.26 7.13
N ARG A 131 -27.31 -6.43 7.58
CA ARG A 131 -26.19 -5.56 7.23
C ARG A 131 -25.48 -6.05 5.97
N SER A 132 -24.78 -5.13 5.31
CA SER A 132 -23.95 -5.40 4.13
C SER A 132 -22.53 -4.90 4.37
N PRO A 133 -21.69 -5.68 5.08
CA PRO A 133 -20.34 -5.24 5.41
C PRO A 133 -19.50 -5.09 4.13
N LYS A 134 -18.65 -4.05 4.10
CA LYS A 134 -17.67 -3.82 3.02
C LYS A 134 -16.31 -4.46 3.32
N SER A 135 -16.02 -4.71 4.59
CA SER A 135 -14.80 -5.35 5.07
C SER A 135 -15.05 -6.14 6.34
N VAL A 136 -14.31 -7.22 6.53
CA VAL A 136 -14.28 -8.01 7.76
C VAL A 136 -13.08 -7.55 8.61
N PRO A 137 -13.30 -7.09 9.85
CA PRO A 137 -12.22 -6.74 10.76
C PRO A 137 -11.51 -7.99 11.28
N VAL A 138 -10.20 -7.89 11.48
CA VAL A 138 -9.37 -8.93 12.10
C VAL A 138 -8.66 -8.28 13.28
N ALA A 139 -8.86 -8.82 14.49
CA ALA A 139 -8.29 -8.26 15.71
C ALA A 139 -6.77 -8.47 15.77
N GLU A 140 -6.04 -7.52 16.38
CA GLU A 140 -4.58 -7.67 16.64
C GLU A 140 -4.28 -8.82 17.60
N THR A 141 -5.26 -9.25 18.39
CA THR A 141 -5.15 -10.38 19.32
C THR A 141 -5.49 -11.72 18.67
N ALA A 142 -6.05 -11.74 17.45
CA ALA A 142 -6.42 -12.96 16.75
C ALA A 142 -5.19 -13.57 16.04
N MET A 143 -4.11 -13.78 16.80
CA MET A 143 -2.85 -14.32 16.29
C MET A 143 -3.02 -15.80 15.91
N LEU A 144 -2.42 -16.18 14.79
CA LEU A 144 -2.31 -17.55 14.32
C LEU A 144 -0.83 -17.94 14.35
N ASP A 145 -0.44 -18.70 15.36
CA ASP A 145 0.91 -19.23 15.55
C ASP A 145 0.83 -20.66 16.10
N ILE A 146 1.98 -21.25 16.45
CA ILE A 146 2.06 -22.63 16.92
C ILE A 146 1.32 -22.84 18.24
N ASP A 147 1.26 -21.83 19.10
CA ASP A 147 0.62 -21.90 20.42
C ASP A 147 -0.90 -21.75 20.30
N THR A 148 -1.38 -20.99 19.30
CA THR A 148 -2.81 -20.77 19.08
C THR A 148 -3.45 -21.73 18.07
N VAL A 149 -2.67 -22.40 17.23
CA VAL A 149 -3.20 -23.20 16.09
C VAL A 149 -4.25 -24.23 16.51
N GLU A 150 -4.04 -24.94 17.62
CA GLU A 150 -4.98 -25.95 18.10
C GLU A 150 -6.35 -25.33 18.46
N ALA A 151 -6.33 -24.21 19.20
CA ALA A 151 -7.54 -23.49 19.57
C ALA A 151 -8.27 -22.93 18.33
N VAL A 152 -7.52 -22.44 17.33
CA VAL A 152 -8.07 -21.97 16.05
C VAL A 152 -8.75 -23.10 15.29
N VAL A 153 -8.07 -24.25 15.15
CA VAL A 153 -8.59 -25.45 14.50
C VAL A 153 -9.86 -25.92 15.19
N LEU A 154 -9.86 -26.02 16.51
CA LEU A 154 -11.05 -26.40 17.29
C LEU A 154 -12.22 -25.44 17.06
N ARG A 155 -11.97 -24.13 17.02
CA ARG A 155 -13.02 -23.13 16.75
C ARG A 155 -13.61 -23.28 15.35
N ILE A 156 -12.77 -23.50 14.34
CA ILE A 156 -13.22 -23.71 12.96
C ILE A 156 -14.02 -25.00 12.83
N ARG A 157 -13.51 -26.11 13.39
CA ARG A 157 -14.21 -27.41 13.35
C ARG A 157 -15.53 -27.38 14.11
N SER A 158 -15.59 -26.67 15.26
CA SER A 158 -16.85 -26.44 15.99
C SER A 158 -17.86 -25.68 15.12
N PHE A 159 -17.40 -24.65 14.38
CA PHE A 159 -18.25 -23.93 13.44
C PHE A 159 -18.78 -24.83 12.32
N ILE A 160 -17.92 -25.69 11.73
CA ILE A 160 -18.33 -26.66 10.70
C ILE A 160 -19.39 -27.60 11.26
N SER A 161 -19.10 -28.27 12.37
CA SER A 161 -20.00 -29.26 12.99
C SER A 161 -21.38 -28.68 13.32
N LYS A 162 -21.45 -27.42 13.79
CA LYS A 162 -22.72 -26.72 14.06
C LYS A 162 -23.51 -26.39 12.78
N ASN A 163 -22.81 -26.02 11.71
CA ASN A 163 -23.44 -25.52 10.47
C ASN A 163 -23.64 -26.58 9.38
N ASP A 164 -23.09 -27.79 9.55
CA ASP A 164 -23.18 -28.89 8.58
C ASP A 164 -24.61 -29.47 8.48
N ARG A 165 -25.45 -29.25 9.50
CA ARG A 165 -26.81 -29.82 9.59
C ARG A 165 -27.93 -28.98 8.95
N VAL A 166 -27.67 -27.76 8.47
CA VAL A 166 -28.76 -26.76 8.26
C VAL A 166 -28.80 -26.10 6.88
N ARG A 167 -27.90 -26.35 5.92
CA ARG A 167 -27.94 -25.58 4.65
C ARG A 167 -28.97 -26.14 3.66
N PRO A 168 -30.09 -25.44 3.37
CA PRO A 168 -31.11 -25.93 2.46
C PRO A 168 -30.58 -25.97 1.03
N ILE A 169 -30.97 -27.00 0.27
CA ILE A 169 -30.72 -27.10 -1.16
C ILE A 169 -31.68 -26.13 -1.86
N GLU A 170 -31.25 -24.90 -2.15
CA GLU A 170 -31.97 -24.06 -3.12
C GLU A 170 -31.72 -24.62 -4.54
N LEU A 171 -32.71 -25.35 -5.07
CA LEU A 171 -32.72 -25.84 -6.45
C LEU A 171 -32.53 -24.67 -7.44
N GLY A 172 -31.56 -24.86 -8.34
CA GLY A 172 -30.87 -23.82 -9.10
C GLY A 172 -31.62 -23.16 -10.26
N ILE A 173 -32.95 -23.05 -10.23
CA ILE A 173 -33.71 -22.52 -11.38
C ILE A 173 -33.74 -20.98 -11.39
N LEU A 174 -33.61 -20.32 -10.23
CA LEU A 174 -33.55 -18.85 -10.11
C LEU A 174 -32.12 -18.25 -10.17
N GLN A 175 -31.09 -19.10 -10.28
CA GLN A 175 -29.67 -18.70 -10.14
C GLN A 175 -29.12 -17.97 -11.38
N SER A 176 -29.64 -18.22 -12.58
CA SER A 176 -29.20 -17.54 -13.81
C SER A 176 -29.79 -16.13 -13.92
N VAL A 177 -31.04 -15.95 -13.48
CA VAL A 177 -31.77 -14.69 -13.55
C VAL A 177 -31.29 -13.71 -12.47
N THR A 178 -31.01 -14.18 -11.25
CA THR A 178 -30.47 -13.35 -10.16
C THR A 178 -29.02 -12.90 -10.40
N ARG A 179 -28.17 -13.73 -11.04
CA ARG A 179 -26.82 -13.32 -11.48
C ARG A 179 -26.87 -12.24 -12.57
N LYS A 180 -27.89 -12.25 -13.43
CA LYS A 180 -28.05 -11.22 -14.49
C LYS A 180 -28.73 -9.96 -13.96
N MET A 181 -29.71 -10.08 -13.06
CA MET A 181 -30.37 -8.95 -12.40
C MET A 181 -29.47 -8.22 -11.39
N SER A 182 -28.60 -8.92 -10.65
CA SER A 182 -27.62 -8.25 -9.77
C SER A 182 -26.57 -7.45 -10.56
N ARG A 183 -26.16 -7.93 -11.74
CA ARG A 183 -25.31 -7.18 -12.69
C ARG A 183 -26.00 -5.94 -13.27
N LEU A 184 -27.31 -5.97 -13.43
CA LEU A 184 -28.11 -4.84 -13.93
C LEU A 184 -28.49 -3.85 -12.82
N ARG A 185 -28.82 -4.33 -11.62
CA ARG A 185 -29.15 -3.50 -10.45
C ARG A 185 -27.91 -2.78 -9.89
N ASN A 186 -26.73 -3.41 -9.93
CA ASN A 186 -25.46 -2.74 -9.63
C ASN A 186 -24.96 -1.82 -10.77
N ARG A 187 -25.67 -1.74 -11.90
CA ARG A 187 -25.37 -0.78 -12.97
C ARG A 187 -26.04 0.58 -12.74
N GLN A 188 -27.10 0.65 -11.93
CA GLN A 188 -27.86 1.90 -11.66
C GLN A 188 -27.59 2.54 -10.28
N PHE A 189 -26.89 1.85 -9.37
CA PHE A 189 -26.35 2.44 -8.12
C PHE A 189 -24.82 2.57 -8.20
N ASN A 190 -24.33 3.16 -9.30
CA ASN A 190 -22.91 3.20 -9.61
C ASN A 190 -22.43 4.54 -10.17
N ASP A 191 -23.07 5.63 -9.74
CA ASP A 191 -22.47 6.96 -9.75
C ASP A 191 -22.41 7.46 -8.30
N MET A 192 -21.24 7.96 -7.90
CA MET A 192 -20.83 8.30 -6.51
C MET A 192 -20.24 7.15 -5.67
N ASP A 193 -19.15 6.53 -6.15
CA ASP A 193 -17.92 6.29 -5.37
C ASP A 193 -16.93 5.43 -6.18
N ARG A 194 -16.16 6.10 -7.04
CA ARG A 194 -15.01 5.52 -7.72
C ARG A 194 -13.77 6.38 -7.44
N THR A 195 -13.16 6.18 -6.28
CA THR A 195 -11.68 6.21 -6.23
C THR A 195 -11.17 4.81 -6.49
N PRO A 196 -10.38 4.56 -7.55
CA PRO A 196 -9.73 3.28 -7.77
C PRO A 196 -8.75 2.99 -6.62
N VAL A 197 -8.99 1.91 -5.86
CA VAL A 197 -7.94 1.19 -5.13
C VAL A 197 -7.31 0.24 -6.15
N GLY A 198 -6.08 0.55 -6.56
CA GLY A 198 -5.42 -0.07 -7.70
C GLY A 198 -5.64 0.76 -8.96
N GLY A 199 -4.67 1.59 -9.29
CA GLY A 199 -4.70 2.38 -10.53
C GLY A 199 -4.65 1.50 -11.78
N VAL A 200 -5.18 2.07 -12.86
CA VAL A 200 -5.06 1.67 -14.26
C VAL A 200 -3.57 1.67 -14.69
N PRO A 201 -3.15 0.88 -15.70
CA PRO A 201 -1.74 0.69 -16.08
C PRO A 201 -1.00 2.00 -16.43
N TYR A 202 0.34 1.97 -16.33
CA TYR A 202 1.20 3.09 -16.70
C TYR A 202 1.28 3.27 -18.24
N GLU A 203 0.49 4.17 -18.81
CA GLU A 203 0.67 4.67 -20.19
C GLU A 203 1.89 5.61 -20.33
N MET A 204 2.48 6.11 -19.24
CA MET A 204 3.73 6.88 -19.31
C MET A 204 5.01 6.03 -19.20
N ALA A 205 4.87 4.72 -18.95
CA ALA A 205 6.00 3.80 -18.93
C ALA A 205 6.25 3.14 -20.29
N SER A 206 5.30 3.13 -21.24
CA SER A 206 5.57 2.62 -22.59
C SER A 206 6.68 3.43 -23.24
N ASP A 207 6.62 4.76 -23.20
CA ASP A 207 7.61 5.63 -23.85
C ASP A 207 9.00 5.54 -23.19
N SER A 208 9.04 5.38 -21.87
CA SER A 208 10.29 5.25 -21.10
C SER A 208 10.91 3.85 -21.22
N VAL A 209 10.08 2.82 -21.42
CA VAL A 209 10.51 1.44 -21.63
C VAL A 209 10.92 1.22 -23.09
N ASP A 210 10.20 1.79 -24.05
CA ASP A 210 10.59 1.87 -25.47
C ASP A 210 11.93 2.58 -25.66
N PHE A 211 12.15 3.68 -24.94
CA PHE A 211 13.44 4.39 -24.96
C PHE A 211 14.59 3.52 -24.41
N ARG A 212 14.30 2.72 -23.37
CA ARG A 212 15.26 1.79 -22.75
C ARG A 212 15.57 0.59 -23.66
N GLU A 213 14.60 0.13 -24.44
CA GLU A 213 14.80 -0.95 -25.42
C GLU A 213 15.59 -0.48 -26.65
N ARG A 214 15.52 0.82 -27.00
CA ARG A 214 16.33 1.41 -28.08
C ARG A 214 17.76 1.82 -27.67
N HIS A 215 18.04 2.04 -26.39
CA HIS A 215 19.34 2.55 -25.91
C HIS A 215 19.90 1.80 -24.67
N PRO A 216 20.51 0.60 -24.85
CA PRO A 216 20.96 -0.27 -23.76
C PRO A 216 22.17 0.25 -22.95
N GLY A 217 22.79 1.37 -23.34
CA GLY A 217 23.94 1.97 -22.64
C GLY A 217 23.58 3.00 -21.55
N PHE A 218 22.29 3.27 -21.31
CA PHE A 218 21.87 4.39 -20.46
C PHE A 218 21.78 4.00 -18.98
N HIS A 219 22.72 4.48 -18.15
CA HIS A 219 22.74 4.21 -16.71
C HIS A 219 21.75 5.12 -15.96
N PRO A 220 20.73 4.59 -15.26
CA PRO A 220 19.71 5.41 -14.56
C PRO A 220 20.29 6.20 -13.36
N ALA A 221 21.47 5.80 -12.87
CA ALA A 221 22.24 6.60 -11.93
C ALA A 221 22.69 7.94 -12.53
N LEU A 222 23.06 7.96 -13.81
CA LEU A 222 23.45 9.18 -14.53
C LEU A 222 22.27 10.15 -14.62
N VAL A 223 21.06 9.67 -14.94
CA VAL A 223 19.84 10.50 -14.97
C VAL A 223 19.52 11.07 -13.60
N LYS A 224 19.65 10.26 -12.54
CA LYS A 224 19.45 10.70 -11.17
C LYS A 224 20.48 11.76 -10.76
N TRP A 225 21.74 11.58 -11.13
CA TRP A 225 22.81 12.54 -10.82
C TRP A 225 22.72 13.81 -11.68
N LEU A 226 22.33 13.69 -12.96
CA LEU A 226 22.04 14.82 -13.84
C LEU A 226 20.83 15.61 -13.34
N SER A 227 19.75 14.95 -12.95
CA SER A 227 18.57 15.63 -12.40
C SER A 227 18.87 16.30 -11.05
N VAL A 228 19.65 15.67 -10.17
CA VAL A 228 20.15 16.30 -8.94
C VAL A 228 21.05 17.50 -9.29
N GLY A 229 21.98 17.35 -10.24
CA GLY A 229 22.88 18.41 -10.68
C GLY A 229 22.14 19.60 -11.30
N VAL A 230 21.12 19.36 -12.12
CA VAL A 230 20.24 20.39 -12.70
C VAL A 230 19.46 21.10 -11.59
N ILE A 231 18.91 20.38 -10.61
CA ILE A 231 18.21 20.98 -9.48
C ILE A 231 19.16 21.85 -8.66
N VAL A 232 20.36 21.37 -8.32
CA VAL A 232 21.36 22.15 -7.57
C VAL A 232 21.82 23.37 -8.36
N GLY A 233 22.04 23.23 -9.68
CA GLY A 233 22.41 24.34 -10.56
C GLY A 233 21.32 25.41 -10.63
N LEU A 234 20.05 25.03 -10.82
CA LEU A 234 18.91 25.94 -10.79
C LEU A 234 18.82 26.67 -9.44
N LEU A 235 18.93 25.93 -8.33
CA LEU A 235 18.88 26.51 -6.99
C LEU A 235 20.01 27.52 -6.75
N ALA A 236 21.23 27.23 -7.22
CA ALA A 236 22.36 28.15 -7.11
C ALA A 236 22.19 29.41 -7.98
N MET A 237 21.66 29.26 -9.19
CA MET A 237 21.38 30.39 -10.09
C MET A 237 20.29 31.32 -9.55
N MET A 238 19.31 30.76 -8.82
CA MET A 238 18.19 31.51 -8.25
C MET A 238 18.53 32.27 -6.96
N ALA A 239 19.57 31.84 -6.24
CA ALA A 239 19.90 32.37 -4.91
C ALA A 239 20.07 33.90 -4.87
N PRO A 240 20.77 34.56 -5.83
CA PRO A 240 20.96 36.02 -5.79
C PRO A 240 19.65 36.79 -6.02
N GLY A 241 18.77 36.30 -6.89
CA GLY A 241 17.49 36.93 -7.18
C GLY A 241 16.50 36.79 -6.03
N LEU A 242 16.46 35.62 -5.40
CA LEU A 242 15.66 35.38 -4.19
C LEU A 242 16.14 36.21 -3.00
N PHE A 243 17.46 36.36 -2.83
CA PHE A 243 18.02 37.22 -1.80
C PHE A 243 17.54 38.68 -1.96
N LYS A 244 17.62 39.22 -3.19
CA LYS A 244 17.14 40.58 -3.50
C LYS A 244 15.63 40.73 -3.28
N ALA A 245 14.84 39.73 -3.64
CA ALA A 245 13.39 39.74 -3.41
C ALA A 245 13.07 39.83 -1.91
N VAL A 246 13.74 39.01 -1.08
CA VAL A 246 13.57 39.02 0.38
C VAL A 246 14.06 40.32 1.01
N GLU A 247 15.17 40.89 0.53
CA GLU A 247 15.74 42.13 1.07
C GLU A 247 14.90 43.36 0.70
N ARG A 248 14.22 43.34 -0.45
CA ARG A 248 13.30 44.40 -0.88
C ARG A 248 12.02 44.44 -0.06
N ASP A 249 11.49 43.27 0.28
CA ASP A 249 10.20 43.11 0.94
C ASP A 249 10.30 42.91 2.47
N GLY A 250 11.48 42.51 2.97
CA GLY A 250 11.70 42.13 4.35
C GLY A 250 12.04 43.31 5.27
N HIS A 251 11.17 43.60 6.24
CA HIS A 251 11.48 44.51 7.33
C HIS A 251 12.61 43.96 8.22
N ALA A 252 13.49 44.86 8.66
CA ALA A 252 14.79 44.72 9.36
C ALA A 252 14.85 43.88 10.66
N SER A 253 14.25 42.70 10.68
CA SER A 253 14.31 41.76 11.80
C SER A 253 15.19 40.57 11.42
N TRP A 254 16.08 40.16 12.34
CA TRP A 254 17.14 39.17 12.09
C TRP A 254 16.67 37.84 11.46
N LEU A 255 15.44 37.43 11.79
CA LEU A 255 14.78 36.22 11.28
C LEU A 255 14.40 36.29 9.79
N TRP A 256 14.31 37.50 9.25
CA TRP A 256 13.97 37.78 7.85
C TRP A 256 15.17 38.32 7.07
N SER A 257 16.38 38.15 7.60
CA SER A 257 17.59 38.31 6.81
C SER A 257 17.53 37.35 5.62
N GLY A 258 17.89 37.83 4.42
CA GLY A 258 17.84 37.03 3.19
C GLY A 258 18.54 35.67 3.33
N TRP A 259 19.61 35.62 4.12
CA TRP A 259 20.32 34.39 4.46
C TRP A 259 19.51 33.40 5.30
N ALA A 260 18.86 33.84 6.37
CA ALA A 260 18.02 32.97 7.20
C ALA A 260 16.82 32.42 6.41
N TRP A 261 16.24 33.24 5.54
CA TRP A 261 15.17 32.84 4.63
C TRP A 261 15.64 31.76 3.65
N LEU A 262 16.79 31.97 3.00
CA LEU A 262 17.37 31.00 2.05
C LEU A 262 17.67 29.66 2.74
N VAL A 263 18.25 29.68 3.94
CA VAL A 263 18.50 28.45 4.72
C VAL A 263 17.19 27.71 5.01
N CYS A 264 16.14 28.40 5.44
CA CYS A 264 14.84 27.78 5.68
C CYS A 264 14.23 27.20 4.39
N TYR A 265 14.31 27.94 3.28
CA TYR A 265 13.80 27.52 1.98
C TYR A 265 14.51 26.27 1.46
N TYR A 266 15.84 26.31 1.34
CA TYR A 266 16.62 25.17 0.87
C TYR A 266 16.57 23.99 1.84
N GLY A 267 16.57 24.25 3.15
CA GLY A 267 16.42 23.20 4.17
C GLY A 267 15.09 22.47 4.04
N THR A 268 13.99 23.18 3.77
CA THR A 268 12.67 22.59 3.55
C THR A 268 12.64 21.76 2.26
N LEU A 269 13.23 22.26 1.17
CA LEU A 269 13.34 21.53 -0.09
C LEU A 269 14.13 20.23 0.08
N ALA A 270 15.30 20.30 0.71
CA ALA A 270 16.14 19.15 0.98
C ALA A 270 15.42 18.12 1.85
N TYR A 271 14.72 18.59 2.90
CA TYR A 271 13.94 17.72 3.78
C TYR A 271 12.81 17.01 3.02
N LEU A 272 12.03 17.73 2.21
CA LEU A 272 10.94 17.13 1.43
C LEU A 272 11.46 16.09 0.44
N LEU A 273 12.54 16.38 -0.27
CA LEU A 273 13.15 15.45 -1.21
C LEU A 273 13.70 14.22 -0.48
N MET A 274 14.39 14.39 0.65
CA MET A 274 14.92 13.29 1.46
C MET A 274 13.80 12.39 2.00
N VAL A 275 12.79 12.99 2.63
CA VAL A 275 11.65 12.25 3.19
C VAL A 275 10.90 11.52 2.09
N SER A 276 10.68 12.15 0.94
CA SER A 276 10.04 11.48 -0.21
C SER A 276 10.83 10.29 -0.77
N GLY A 277 12.13 10.23 -0.52
CA GLY A 277 12.97 9.10 -0.92
C GLY A 277 12.85 7.91 0.04
N LYS A 278 12.56 8.19 1.31
CA LYS A 278 12.50 7.20 2.40
C LYS A 278 11.08 6.78 2.78
N ASP A 279 10.07 7.51 2.32
CA ASP A 279 8.67 7.25 2.63
C ASP A 279 8.19 5.90 2.04
N PRO A 280 7.74 4.95 2.87
CA PRO A 280 7.28 3.64 2.41
C PRO A 280 6.00 3.73 1.57
N GLN A 281 5.22 4.82 1.70
CA GLN A 281 3.98 5.01 0.99
C GLN A 281 4.19 5.84 -0.30
N LYS A 282 4.23 5.16 -1.45
CA LYS A 282 4.49 5.76 -2.77
C LYS A 282 3.61 6.97 -3.15
N ARG A 283 2.36 7.04 -2.68
CA ARG A 283 1.46 8.18 -2.96
C ARG A 283 1.90 9.44 -2.21
N ARG A 284 2.31 9.29 -0.95
CA ARG A 284 2.77 10.39 -0.10
C ARG A 284 4.15 10.86 -0.55
N ALA A 285 5.05 9.93 -0.85
CA ALA A 285 6.32 10.23 -1.51
C ALA A 285 6.15 11.12 -2.75
N ARG A 286 5.20 10.80 -3.64
CA ARG A 286 4.91 11.61 -4.84
C ARG A 286 4.39 13.00 -4.49
N PHE A 287 3.47 13.10 -3.53
CA PHE A 287 2.95 14.40 -3.09
C PHE A 287 4.06 15.28 -2.50
N LEU A 288 4.95 14.71 -1.69
CA LEU A 288 6.11 15.43 -1.13
C LEU A 288 7.08 15.91 -2.22
N ARG A 289 7.33 15.09 -3.25
CA ARG A 289 8.13 15.52 -4.42
C ARG A 289 7.46 16.61 -5.21
N TRP A 290 6.16 16.49 -5.46
CA TRP A 290 5.40 17.50 -6.17
C TRP A 290 5.45 18.83 -5.42
N GLY A 291 5.23 18.82 -4.10
CA GLY A 291 5.38 20.00 -3.25
C GLY A 291 6.79 20.60 -3.31
N ALA A 292 7.84 19.78 -3.28
CA ALA A 292 9.22 20.26 -3.45
C ALA A 292 9.44 20.91 -4.83
N PHE A 293 8.97 20.28 -5.92
CA PHE A 293 9.10 20.85 -7.26
C PHE A 293 8.28 22.12 -7.45
N SER A 294 7.07 22.20 -6.91
CA SER A 294 6.28 23.42 -6.91
C SER A 294 7.03 24.56 -6.23
N LEU A 295 7.65 24.30 -5.07
CA LEU A 295 8.47 25.31 -4.38
C LEU A 295 9.70 25.73 -5.19
N ILE A 296 10.36 24.80 -5.89
CA ILE A 296 11.48 25.10 -6.80
C ILE A 296 11.01 26.02 -7.93
N TRP A 297 9.89 25.68 -8.59
CA TRP A 297 9.32 26.49 -9.67
C TRP A 297 8.88 27.87 -9.20
N SER A 298 8.24 27.98 -8.04
CA SER A 298 7.86 29.26 -7.44
C SER A 298 9.08 30.11 -7.12
N GLY A 299 10.12 29.51 -6.54
CA GLY A 299 11.38 30.21 -6.29
C GLY A 299 12.05 30.65 -7.59
N TRP A 300 11.99 29.83 -8.64
CA TRP A 300 12.59 30.12 -9.94
C TRP A 300 11.92 31.33 -10.58
N TYR A 301 10.59 31.35 -10.57
CA TYR A 301 9.78 32.43 -11.10
C TYR A 301 10.08 33.78 -10.40
N VAL A 302 10.13 33.79 -9.06
CA VAL A 302 10.42 35.01 -8.28
C VAL A 302 11.89 35.42 -8.44
N GLY A 303 12.82 34.47 -8.28
CA GLY A 303 14.26 34.75 -8.35
C GLY A 303 14.70 35.31 -9.70
N LEU A 304 14.24 34.73 -10.81
CA LEU A 304 14.62 35.21 -12.14
C LEU A 304 13.99 36.54 -12.51
N ALA A 305 12.77 36.82 -12.05
CA ALA A 305 12.13 38.12 -12.28
C ALA A 305 12.97 39.26 -11.69
N HIS A 306 13.47 39.08 -10.46
CA HIS A 306 14.33 40.06 -9.80
C HIS A 306 15.73 40.13 -10.38
N GLN A 307 16.22 39.04 -10.98
CA GLN A 307 17.58 38.99 -11.53
C GLN A 307 17.67 39.54 -12.96
N THR A 308 16.68 39.25 -13.80
CA THR A 308 16.70 39.61 -15.22
C THR A 308 15.78 40.78 -15.56
N SER A 309 14.85 41.12 -14.67
CA SER A 309 13.77 42.10 -14.92
C SER A 309 12.95 41.79 -16.18
N ALA A 310 13.01 40.55 -16.67
CA ALA A 310 12.36 40.14 -17.91
C ALA A 310 10.82 40.12 -17.79
N TRP A 311 10.29 40.02 -16.58
CA TRP A 311 8.86 40.14 -16.28
C TRP A 311 8.65 40.73 -14.88
N SER A 312 7.46 41.28 -14.65
CA SER A 312 7.02 41.68 -13.31
C SER A 312 6.38 40.49 -12.58
N VAL A 313 6.79 40.27 -11.34
CA VAL A 313 6.14 39.29 -10.45
C VAL A 313 4.81 39.88 -10.00
N ASN A 314 3.77 39.06 -9.95
CA ASN A 314 2.53 39.47 -9.29
C ASN A 314 2.83 39.79 -7.81
N PRO A 315 2.57 41.02 -7.32
CA PRO A 315 2.96 41.45 -5.98
C PRO A 315 2.26 40.66 -4.87
N ILE A 316 1.04 40.17 -5.11
CA ILE A 316 0.34 39.32 -4.15
C ILE A 316 1.05 37.96 -4.04
N PHE A 317 1.46 37.38 -5.18
CA PHE A 317 2.17 36.12 -5.20
C PHE A 317 3.57 36.24 -4.56
N GLU A 318 4.30 37.30 -4.89
CA GLU A 318 5.60 37.61 -4.29
C GLU A 318 5.49 37.72 -2.78
N TRP A 319 4.53 38.52 -2.30
CA TRP A 319 4.28 38.69 -0.89
C TRP A 319 3.95 37.36 -0.21
N ILE A 320 3.03 36.56 -0.77
CA ILE A 320 2.68 35.24 -0.24
C ILE A 320 3.92 34.35 -0.19
N PHE A 321 4.70 34.27 -1.27
CA PHE A 321 5.85 33.38 -1.35
C PHE A 321 6.97 33.82 -0.40
N VAL A 322 7.32 35.11 -0.35
CA VAL A 322 8.40 35.61 0.52
C VAL A 322 7.99 35.55 1.99
N HIS A 323 6.80 36.05 2.33
CA HIS A 323 6.37 36.19 3.73
C HIS A 323 5.80 34.90 4.33
N GLN A 324 5.05 34.11 3.57
CA GLN A 324 4.41 32.91 4.11
C GLN A 324 5.32 31.68 4.06
N MET A 325 6.36 31.66 3.22
CA MET A 325 7.20 30.45 3.08
C MET A 325 7.86 30.01 4.39
N PRO A 326 8.48 30.89 5.21
CA PRO A 326 9.05 30.44 6.48
C PRO A 326 8.02 29.87 7.46
N VAL A 327 6.78 30.38 7.42
CA VAL A 327 5.67 29.88 8.22
C VAL A 327 5.23 28.50 7.72
N VAL A 328 4.99 28.38 6.41
CA VAL A 328 4.63 27.11 5.75
C VAL A 328 5.71 26.05 5.98
N ALA A 329 6.99 26.40 5.83
CA ALA A 329 8.14 25.54 6.09
C ALA A 329 8.13 24.98 7.51
N LYS A 330 7.95 25.84 8.52
CA LYS A 330 7.89 25.43 9.93
C LYS A 330 6.74 24.46 10.19
N PHE A 331 5.53 24.79 9.72
CA PHE A 331 4.37 23.90 9.89
C PHE A 331 4.57 22.56 9.19
N LEU A 332 5.11 22.57 7.97
CA LEU A 332 5.36 21.36 7.19
C LEU A 332 6.40 20.46 7.86
N LEU A 333 7.50 21.04 8.35
CA LEU A 333 8.54 20.32 9.09
C LEU A 333 7.95 19.70 10.36
N LEU A 334 7.29 20.48 11.21
CA LEU A 334 6.69 19.99 12.46
C LEU A 334 5.65 18.90 12.21
N TYR A 335 4.77 19.10 11.22
CA TYR A 335 3.74 18.13 10.85
C TYR A 335 4.34 16.83 10.37
N LEU A 336 5.28 16.87 9.42
CA LEU A 336 5.90 15.66 8.88
C LEU A 336 6.72 14.95 9.94
N THR A 337 7.55 15.67 10.70
CA THR A 337 8.34 15.09 11.79
C THR A 337 7.42 14.42 12.83
N GLY A 338 6.35 15.10 13.27
CA GLY A 338 5.38 14.54 14.19
C GLY A 338 4.64 13.32 13.63
N PHE A 339 4.26 13.35 12.35
CA PHE A 339 3.63 12.23 11.66
C PHE A 339 4.53 10.99 11.64
N TYR A 340 5.80 11.14 11.22
CA TYR A 340 6.74 10.03 11.17
C TYR A 340 7.12 9.50 12.55
N LEU A 341 7.29 10.39 13.53
CA LEU A 341 7.50 10.00 14.92
C LEU A 341 6.33 9.17 15.44
N ARG A 342 5.08 9.60 15.20
CA ARG A 342 3.90 8.85 15.61
C ARG A 342 3.84 7.48 14.95
N GLN A 343 4.08 7.40 13.65
CA GLN A 343 4.13 6.12 12.92
C GLN A 343 5.18 5.16 13.49
N GLU A 344 6.37 5.66 13.84
CA GLU A 344 7.43 4.85 14.42
C GLU A 344 7.12 4.44 15.87
N ILE A 345 6.53 5.33 16.68
CA ILE A 345 6.05 5.00 18.02
C ILE A 345 4.99 3.89 17.96
N ASP A 346 4.02 4.01 17.06
CA ASP A 346 2.97 3.00 16.86
C ASP A 346 3.57 1.65 16.40
N ARG A 347 4.56 1.70 15.49
CA ARG A 347 5.31 0.49 15.08
C ARG A 347 6.01 -0.17 16.25
N ARG A 348 6.73 0.59 17.07
CA ARG A 348 7.44 0.09 18.25
C ARG A 348 6.49 -0.44 19.33
N ARG A 349 5.35 0.21 19.53
CA ARG A 349 4.31 -0.26 20.45
C ARG A 349 3.78 -1.62 20.02
N ARG A 350 3.48 -1.80 18.73
CA ARG A 350 3.06 -3.10 18.17
C ARG A 350 4.15 -4.16 18.30
N LEU A 351 5.41 -3.82 18.05
CA LEU A 351 6.53 -4.75 18.23
C LEU A 351 6.66 -5.21 19.69
N ARG A 352 6.54 -4.31 20.67
CA ARG A 352 6.58 -4.66 22.10
C ARG A 352 5.40 -5.56 22.52
N LEU A 353 4.21 -5.30 21.97
CA LEU A 353 3.04 -6.15 22.23
C LEU A 353 3.17 -7.53 21.58
N ALA A 354 3.72 -7.58 20.37
CA ALA A 354 3.90 -8.83 19.63
C ALA A 354 5.07 -9.67 20.17
N TYR A 355 6.07 -9.03 20.78
CA TYR A 355 7.29 -9.67 21.32
C TYR A 355 7.63 -9.11 22.71
N PRO A 356 6.95 -9.59 23.77
CA PRO A 356 7.17 -9.10 25.14
C PRO A 356 8.60 -9.32 25.63
N GLU A 357 9.25 -10.39 25.20
CA GLU A 357 10.62 -10.77 25.58
C GLU A 357 11.72 -10.20 24.66
N GLY A 358 11.34 -9.34 23.70
CA GLY A 358 12.26 -8.75 22.73
C GLY A 358 12.04 -9.27 21.31
N VAL A 359 12.29 -8.41 20.33
CA VAL A 359 12.17 -8.76 18.91
C VAL A 359 13.29 -9.77 18.60
N PRO A 360 13.00 -10.96 18.03
CA PRO A 360 14.03 -11.88 17.61
C PRO A 360 14.97 -11.16 16.64
N GLU A 361 16.24 -11.00 17.01
CA GLU A 361 17.24 -10.49 16.08
C GLU A 361 17.36 -11.50 14.93
N GLY A 362 16.85 -11.11 13.76
CA GLY A 362 16.76 -12.02 12.62
C GLY A 362 18.13 -12.47 12.15
N GLY A 363 18.31 -13.79 12.04
CA GLY A 363 19.35 -14.44 11.25
C GLY A 363 19.13 -14.33 9.74
#